data_AF-A0A3D3DX89-F1
#
_entry.id   AF-A0A3D3DX89-F1
#
_cell.length_a   1.000
_cell.length_b   1.000
_cell.length_c   1.000
_cell.angle_alpha   90.00
_cell.angle_beta   90.00
_cell.angle_gamma   90.00
#
_symmetry.space_group_name_H-M   'P 1'
#
loop_
_entity.id
_entity.type
_entity.pdbx_description
1 polymer ?
#
loop_
_entity_poly.entity_id
_entity_poly.type
_entity_poly.pdbx_seq_one_letter_code
_entity_poly.pdbx_strand_id
1 'polypeptide(L)'
;SAAVPFVSGIYAGDPEKLSVRHAFPRLWSLENRYRSFILGAIASKLGAGSNPDRLAKGKMLSFRSGMHAIPKAIHDHLPHNSVKTHCTIKKIKKINTGWSVYWNNISSEQETTCKNLVITAPHHKLKDLPLPSSVFNGLTPVMSLDSPPVTSLVLGFKKEDITHPLDGFGMLIKQSENSRLLGVLFSSSMFDGRAPEGHVTLTCMMGGTIHPEY
;
A
#
# COMPACT_ATOMS: atom_id res chain seq x y z
N SER A 1 -16.09 18.58 -1.21
CA SER A 1 -14.81 18.85 -0.51
C SER A 1 -13.64 18.19 -1.26
N ALA A 2 -12.45 18.81 -1.30
CA ALA A 2 -11.24 18.21 -1.91
C ALA A 2 -10.64 17.05 -1.08
N ALA A 3 -11.06 16.90 0.19
CA ALA A 3 -10.61 15.82 1.06
C ALA A 3 -11.08 14.44 0.58
N VAL A 4 -12.27 14.36 -0.02
CA VAL A 4 -12.88 13.09 -0.46
C VAL A 4 -12.06 12.43 -1.58
N PRO A 5 -11.73 13.12 -2.70
CA PRO A 5 -10.86 12.54 -3.73
C PRO A 5 -9.46 12.19 -3.22
N PHE A 6 -8.94 12.93 -2.25
CA PHE A 6 -7.64 12.65 -1.65
C PHE A 6 -7.64 11.35 -0.83
N VAL A 7 -8.69 11.14 -0.03
CA VAL A 7 -8.88 9.91 0.76
C VAL A 7 -9.12 8.72 -0.17
N SER A 8 -9.99 8.84 -1.17
CA SER A 8 -10.21 7.78 -2.14
C SER A 8 -8.97 7.52 -3.01
N GLY A 9 -8.17 8.54 -3.32
CA GLY A 9 -6.94 8.40 -4.08
C GLY A 9 -5.81 7.67 -3.33
N ILE A 10 -5.71 7.82 -2.00
CA ILE A 10 -4.67 7.18 -1.19
C ILE A 10 -5.11 5.83 -0.66
N TYR A 11 -6.35 5.76 -0.16
CA TYR A 11 -6.86 4.60 0.57
C TYR A 11 -7.85 3.76 -0.24
N ALA A 12 -8.29 4.22 -1.41
CA ALA A 12 -9.42 3.63 -2.15
C ALA A 12 -10.64 3.37 -1.24
N GLY A 13 -10.80 4.22 -0.22
CA GLY A 13 -11.68 3.99 0.91
C GLY A 13 -12.76 5.07 1.05
N ASP A 14 -13.76 4.75 1.88
CA ASP A 14 -14.85 5.64 2.21
C ASP A 14 -14.39 6.64 3.29
N PRO A 15 -14.33 7.95 2.99
CA PRO A 15 -13.90 8.96 3.95
C PRO A 15 -14.78 9.03 5.19
N GLU A 16 -16.06 8.63 5.11
CA GLU A 16 -16.97 8.62 6.26
C GLU A 16 -16.71 7.45 7.22
N LYS A 17 -16.04 6.39 6.75
CA LYS A 17 -15.68 5.21 7.56
C LYS A 17 -14.23 5.22 8.03
N LEU A 18 -13.40 6.09 7.44
CA LEU A 18 -11.96 6.11 7.70
C LEU A 18 -11.65 6.86 9.01
N SER A 19 -10.95 6.20 9.93
CA SER A 19 -10.51 6.84 11.16
C SER A 19 -9.41 7.87 10.89
N VAL A 20 -9.73 9.16 11.04
CA VAL A 20 -8.76 10.28 10.87
C VAL A 20 -7.53 10.10 11.76
N ARG A 21 -7.72 9.62 13.00
CA ARG A 21 -6.63 9.32 13.94
C ARG A 21 -5.60 8.35 13.36
N HIS A 22 -6.05 7.34 12.63
CA HIS A 22 -5.17 6.28 12.12
C HIS A 22 -4.68 6.56 10.69
N ALA A 23 -5.53 7.16 9.84
CA ALA A 23 -5.17 7.51 8.47
C ALA A 23 -4.31 8.77 8.37
N PHE A 24 -4.49 9.72 9.29
CA PHE A 24 -3.79 11.00 9.28
C PHE A 24 -3.27 11.37 10.68
N PRO A 25 -2.39 10.55 11.29
CA PRO A 25 -1.97 10.70 12.68
C PRO A 25 -1.30 12.05 12.98
N ARG A 26 -0.58 12.62 12.00
CA ARG A 26 0.03 13.96 12.12
C ARG A 26 -1.03 15.07 12.16
N LEU A 27 -2.05 14.99 11.32
CA LEU A 27 -3.16 15.95 11.36
C LEU A 27 -3.89 15.84 12.70
N TRP A 28 -4.25 14.64 13.11
CA TRP A 28 -4.87 14.37 14.41
C TRP A 28 -4.03 14.91 15.60
N SER A 29 -2.71 14.72 15.56
CA SER A 29 -1.77 15.28 16.56
C SER A 29 -1.79 16.81 16.61
N LEU A 30 -1.85 17.47 15.44
CA LEU A 30 -1.90 18.93 15.36
C LEU A 30 -3.23 19.48 15.89
N GLU A 31 -4.35 18.87 15.50
CA GLU A 31 -5.67 19.27 16.00
C GLU A 31 -5.78 19.10 17.51
N ASN A 32 -5.39 17.94 18.05
CA ASN A 32 -5.49 17.69 19.50
C ASN A 32 -4.63 18.64 20.33
N ARG A 33 -3.45 19.05 19.84
CA ARG A 33 -2.54 19.92 20.60
C ARG A 33 -2.85 21.40 20.43
N TYR A 34 -3.28 21.83 19.24
CA TYR A 34 -3.45 23.24 18.92
C TYR A 34 -4.92 23.65 18.73
N ARG A 35 -5.87 22.70 18.88
CA ARG A 35 -7.33 22.87 18.67
C ARG A 35 -7.72 23.36 17.26
N SER A 36 -6.76 23.41 16.34
CA SER A 36 -6.93 23.87 14.97
C SER A 36 -5.74 23.42 14.11
N PHE A 37 -6.01 22.90 12.92
CA PHE A 37 -4.97 22.55 11.94
C PHE A 37 -4.16 23.77 11.50
N ILE A 38 -4.81 24.91 11.30
CA ILE A 38 -4.16 26.14 10.83
C ILE A 38 -3.21 26.66 11.92
N LEU A 39 -3.68 26.73 13.17
CA LEU A 39 -2.83 27.14 14.30
C LEU A 39 -1.67 26.17 14.51
N GLY A 40 -1.93 24.85 14.42
CA GLY A 40 -0.89 23.84 14.52
C GLY A 40 0.15 23.92 13.41
N ALA A 41 -0.25 24.21 12.17
CA ALA A 41 0.67 24.39 11.05
C ALA A 41 1.54 25.66 11.21
N ILE A 42 0.94 26.77 11.67
CA ILE A 42 1.65 28.03 11.96
C ILE A 42 2.65 27.81 13.10
N ALA A 43 2.22 27.23 14.23
CA ALA A 43 3.08 26.90 15.35
C ALA A 43 4.22 25.96 14.94
N SER A 44 3.93 24.98 14.09
CA SER A 44 4.95 24.03 13.60
C SER A 44 5.98 24.65 12.66
N LYS A 45 5.63 25.76 12.00
CA LYS A 45 6.52 26.52 11.13
C LYS A 45 7.37 27.53 11.91
N LEU A 46 6.82 28.08 12.99
CA LEU A 46 7.47 29.06 13.87
C LEU A 46 8.36 28.43 14.96
N GLY A 47 8.12 27.17 15.33
CA GLY A 47 8.95 26.46 16.30
C GLY A 47 10.37 26.20 15.79
N ALA A 48 11.37 26.66 16.54
CA ALA A 48 12.78 26.36 16.29
C ALA A 48 13.12 24.95 16.78
N GLY A 49 13.45 24.02 15.87
CA GLY A 49 13.89 22.67 16.20
C GLY A 49 13.34 21.58 15.27
N SER A 50 13.77 20.33 15.49
CA SER A 50 13.24 19.14 14.83
C SER A 50 11.83 18.84 15.33
N ASN A 51 10.84 19.59 14.86
CA ASN A 51 9.45 19.35 15.19
C ASN A 51 8.97 18.05 14.50
N PRO A 52 8.63 16.98 15.23
CA PRO A 52 8.18 15.72 14.66
C PRO A 52 6.87 15.85 13.85
N ASP A 53 6.14 16.95 14.03
CA ASP A 53 4.88 17.25 13.33
C ASP A 53 5.06 18.20 12.15
N ARG A 54 6.30 18.57 11.81
CA ARG A 54 6.57 19.30 10.58
C ARG A 54 6.20 18.40 9.40
N LEU A 55 5.21 18.83 8.62
CA LEU A 55 4.85 18.19 7.36
C LEU A 55 6.04 18.30 6.40
N ALA A 56 6.78 17.20 6.24
CA ALA A 56 7.90 17.14 5.33
C ALA A 56 7.42 17.37 3.88
N LYS A 57 8.15 18.19 3.11
CA LYS A 57 7.96 18.24 1.65
C LYS A 57 8.51 16.94 1.06
N GLY A 58 7.67 15.94 0.93
CA GLY A 58 8.03 14.69 0.24
C GLY A 58 8.27 14.97 -1.23
N LYS A 59 9.42 14.54 -1.75
CA LYS A 59 9.60 14.37 -3.20
C LYS A 59 9.05 13.01 -3.56
N MET A 60 8.34 12.93 -4.69
CA MET A 60 7.96 11.67 -5.25
C MET A 60 9.19 11.02 -5.90
N LEU A 61 9.42 9.74 -5.60
CA LEU A 61 10.60 9.02 -6.02
C LEU A 61 10.20 7.65 -6.58
N SER A 62 10.92 7.22 -7.61
CA SER A 62 10.87 5.86 -8.14
C SER A 62 12.26 5.46 -8.63
N PHE A 63 12.43 4.19 -8.99
CA PHE A 63 13.67 3.68 -9.58
C PHE A 63 13.52 3.54 -11.09
N ARG A 64 14.63 3.56 -11.83
CA ARG A 64 14.61 3.38 -13.30
C ARG A 64 13.91 2.07 -13.71
N SER A 65 14.15 0.99 -12.96
CA SER A 65 13.51 -0.33 -13.15
C SER A 65 12.17 -0.49 -12.41
N GLY A 66 11.61 0.58 -11.84
CA GLY A 66 10.37 0.50 -11.05
C GLY A 66 10.56 0.10 -9.60
N MET A 67 9.46 0.12 -8.85
CA MET A 67 9.48 -0.19 -7.41
C MET A 67 9.90 -1.63 -7.09
N HIS A 68 9.88 -2.54 -8.08
CA HIS A 68 10.44 -3.87 -7.98
C HIS A 68 11.95 -3.86 -7.65
N ALA A 69 12.67 -2.77 -7.93
CA ALA A 69 14.07 -2.61 -7.56
C ALA A 69 14.33 -2.86 -6.07
N ILE A 70 13.41 -2.46 -5.18
CA ILE A 70 13.56 -2.63 -3.73
C ILE A 70 13.50 -4.12 -3.34
N PRO A 71 12.39 -4.87 -3.56
CA PRO A 71 12.34 -6.27 -3.16
C PRO A 71 13.40 -7.11 -3.88
N LYS A 72 13.77 -6.77 -5.13
CA LYS A 72 14.87 -7.43 -5.82
C LYS A 72 16.20 -7.21 -5.10
N ALA A 73 16.54 -5.97 -4.76
CA ALA A 73 17.78 -5.67 -4.05
C ALA A 73 17.84 -6.36 -2.69
N ILE A 74 16.71 -6.41 -1.95
CA ILE A 74 16.63 -7.16 -0.69
C ILE A 74 16.92 -8.64 -0.95
N HIS A 75 16.23 -9.25 -1.92
CA HIS A 75 16.44 -10.66 -2.28
C HIS A 75 17.92 -10.95 -2.60
N ASP A 76 18.55 -10.12 -3.44
CA ASP A 76 19.93 -10.32 -3.89
C ASP A 76 20.97 -10.23 -2.77
N HIS A 77 20.66 -9.51 -1.68
CA HIS A 77 21.55 -9.36 -0.52
C HIS A 77 21.26 -10.37 0.61
N LEU A 78 20.19 -11.15 0.52
CA LEU A 78 19.91 -12.20 1.49
C LEU A 78 20.84 -13.40 1.27
N PRO A 79 21.21 -14.13 2.34
CA PRO A 79 22.03 -15.33 2.19
C PRO A 79 21.37 -16.32 1.22
N HIS A 80 22.20 -17.07 0.50
CA HIS A 80 21.74 -18.07 -0.45
C HIS A 80 20.69 -18.99 0.20
N ASN A 81 19.65 -19.33 -0.56
CA ASN A 81 18.53 -20.19 -0.13
C ASN A 81 17.65 -19.65 1.01
N SER A 82 17.77 -18.39 1.44
CA SER A 82 16.93 -17.81 2.51
C SER A 82 15.48 -17.54 2.07
N VAL A 83 15.25 -17.29 0.79
CA VAL A 83 13.92 -17.05 0.23
C VAL A 83 13.42 -18.31 -0.46
N LYS A 84 12.24 -18.77 -0.05
CA LYS A 84 11.56 -19.92 -0.66
C LYS A 84 10.26 -19.44 -1.31
N THR A 85 10.18 -19.54 -2.64
CA THR A 85 8.99 -19.20 -3.43
C THR A 85 8.20 -20.46 -3.78
N HIS A 86 6.96 -20.31 -4.26
CA HIS A 86 6.07 -21.43 -4.60
C HIS A 86 5.84 -22.41 -3.44
N CYS A 87 5.87 -21.90 -2.20
CA CYS A 87 5.67 -22.68 -0.99
C CYS A 87 4.25 -22.52 -0.47
N THR A 88 3.62 -23.64 -0.09
CA THR A 88 2.34 -23.62 0.63
C THR A 88 2.54 -24.11 2.04
N ILE A 89 2.27 -23.27 3.04
CA ILE A 89 2.32 -23.65 4.46
C ILE A 89 1.17 -24.62 4.75
N LYS A 90 1.50 -25.79 5.29
CA LYS A 90 0.55 -26.87 5.63
C LYS A 90 0.24 -26.94 7.12
N LYS A 91 1.21 -26.61 7.98
CA LYS A 91 1.01 -26.62 9.43
C LYS A 91 2.04 -25.76 10.14
N ILE A 92 1.62 -25.02 11.16
CA ILE A 92 2.51 -24.30 12.07
C ILE A 92 2.28 -24.86 13.48
N LYS A 93 3.35 -25.26 14.16
CA LYS A 93 3.29 -25.76 15.54
C LYS A 93 4.24 -24.98 16.42
N LYS A 94 3.80 -24.69 17.65
CA LYS A 94 4.71 -24.29 18.72
C LYS A 94 5.38 -25.55 19.29
N ILE A 95 6.69 -25.49 19.47
CA ILE A 95 7.52 -26.55 20.08
C ILE A 95 8.28 -25.97 21.26
N ASN A 96 8.90 -26.81 22.10
CA ASN A 96 9.58 -26.37 23.33
C ASN A 96 10.65 -25.29 23.08
N THR A 97 11.33 -25.33 21.93
CA THR A 97 12.44 -24.44 21.57
C THR A 97 12.06 -23.34 20.57
N GLY A 98 10.77 -23.21 20.23
CA GLY A 98 10.27 -22.23 19.27
C GLY A 98 9.09 -22.73 18.44
N TRP A 99 9.30 -22.81 17.12
CA TRP A 99 8.28 -23.13 16.13
C TRP A 99 8.78 -24.19 15.14
N SER A 100 7.85 -25.02 14.68
CA SER A 100 8.01 -25.90 13.52
C SER A 100 6.99 -25.51 12.45
N VAL A 101 7.44 -25.37 11.22
CA VAL A 101 6.65 -25.00 10.05
C VAL A 101 6.76 -26.11 9.01
N TYR A 102 5.63 -26.73 8.69
CA TYR A 102 5.49 -27.71 7.62
C TYR A 102 4.99 -27.00 6.38
N TRP A 103 5.64 -27.22 5.25
CA TRP A 103 5.32 -26.57 3.99
C TRP A 103 5.69 -27.45 2.81
N ASN A 104 4.98 -27.30 1.71
CA ASN A 104 5.25 -28.06 0.49
C ASN A 104 5.82 -27.11 -0.57
N ASN A 105 6.86 -27.56 -1.26
CA ASN A 105 7.28 -27.04 -2.55
C ASN A 105 6.73 -27.95 -3.66
N ILE A 106 6.83 -27.54 -4.92
CA ILE A 106 6.40 -28.26 -6.13
C ILE A 106 6.80 -29.75 -6.11
N SER A 107 7.90 -30.12 -5.45
CA SER A 107 8.49 -31.47 -5.48
C SER A 107 8.48 -32.24 -4.15
N SER A 108 8.18 -31.62 -3.00
CA SER A 108 8.30 -32.31 -1.70
C SER A 108 7.65 -31.58 -0.53
N GLU A 109 7.28 -32.35 0.49
CA GLU A 109 6.97 -31.83 1.82
C GLU A 109 8.27 -31.54 2.59
N GLN A 110 8.28 -30.43 3.30
CA GLN A 110 9.44 -29.93 4.03
C GLN A 110 9.02 -29.49 5.44
N GLU A 111 9.94 -29.62 6.38
CA GLU A 111 9.79 -29.10 7.74
C GLU A 111 10.96 -28.17 8.05
N THR A 112 10.69 -27.05 8.71
CA THR A 112 11.72 -26.12 9.16
C THR A 112 11.41 -25.66 10.59
N THR A 113 12.45 -25.57 11.42
CA THR A 113 12.34 -25.09 12.80
C THR A 113 12.99 -23.73 12.98
N CYS A 114 12.42 -22.90 13.85
CA CYS A 114 12.94 -21.58 14.16
C CYS A 114 12.59 -21.16 15.60
N LYS A 115 13.38 -20.28 16.20
CA LYS A 115 13.09 -19.76 17.56
C LYS A 115 11.90 -18.79 17.55
N ASN A 116 11.85 -17.92 16.55
CA ASN A 116 10.84 -16.89 16.39
C ASN A 116 10.15 -17.04 15.03
N LEU A 117 8.83 -16.83 15.02
CA LEU A 117 8.01 -16.81 13.82
C LEU A 117 7.44 -15.40 13.63
N VAL A 118 7.69 -14.81 12.48
CA VAL A 118 7.12 -13.51 12.08
C VAL A 118 6.12 -13.75 10.96
N ILE A 119 4.88 -13.28 11.14
CA ILE A 119 3.82 -13.41 10.16
C ILE A 119 3.62 -12.06 9.48
N THR A 120 3.89 -12.02 8.18
CA THR A 120 3.71 -10.82 7.34
C THR A 120 2.63 -11.01 6.28
N ALA A 121 1.81 -12.06 6.42
CA ALA A 121 0.71 -12.32 5.50
C ALA A 121 -0.37 -11.22 5.61
N PRO A 122 -1.05 -10.86 4.51
CA PRO A 122 -2.18 -9.94 4.55
C PRO A 122 -3.26 -10.41 5.52
N HIS A 123 -3.92 -9.47 6.20
CA HIS A 123 -4.89 -9.79 7.25
C HIS A 123 -6.02 -10.73 6.76
N HIS A 124 -6.54 -10.51 5.55
CA HIS A 124 -7.60 -11.34 4.95
C HIS A 124 -7.15 -12.77 4.58
N LYS A 125 -5.84 -13.05 4.58
CA LYS A 125 -5.24 -14.38 4.37
C LYS A 125 -4.81 -15.06 5.67
N LEU A 126 -4.85 -14.37 6.82
CA LEU A 126 -4.44 -14.97 8.09
C LEU A 126 -5.32 -16.16 8.49
N LYS A 127 -6.61 -16.14 8.12
CA LYS A 127 -7.53 -17.26 8.37
C LYS A 127 -7.16 -18.54 7.62
N ASP A 128 -6.43 -18.41 6.52
CA ASP A 128 -5.98 -19.53 5.68
C ASP A 128 -4.68 -20.15 6.24
N LEU A 129 -4.02 -19.50 7.20
CA LEU A 129 -2.81 -20.02 7.82
C LEU A 129 -3.14 -21.06 8.90
N PRO A 130 -2.47 -22.24 8.88
CA PRO A 130 -2.72 -23.32 9.83
C PRO A 130 -2.00 -23.07 11.16
N LEU A 131 -2.39 -22.00 11.86
CA LEU A 131 -1.84 -21.54 13.12
C LEU A 131 -2.39 -22.34 14.32
N PRO A 132 -1.63 -22.49 15.41
CA PRO A 132 -2.19 -23.01 16.66
C PRO A 132 -3.32 -22.12 17.19
N SER A 133 -4.36 -22.72 17.79
CA SER A 133 -5.54 -21.99 18.29
C SER A 133 -5.20 -20.85 19.25
N SER A 134 -4.14 -21.01 20.05
CA SER A 134 -3.65 -19.98 20.98
C SER A 134 -3.17 -18.71 20.28
N VAL A 135 -2.66 -18.82 19.06
CA VAL A 135 -2.26 -17.66 18.22
C VAL A 135 -3.44 -17.20 17.38
N PHE A 136 -4.14 -18.14 16.76
CA PHE A 136 -5.25 -17.86 15.84
C PHE A 136 -6.31 -16.97 16.51
N ASN A 137 -6.73 -17.31 17.73
CA ASN A 137 -7.78 -16.57 18.45
C ASN A 137 -7.39 -15.12 18.75
N GLY A 138 -6.10 -14.84 18.96
CA GLY A 138 -5.61 -13.48 19.20
C GLY A 138 -5.60 -12.62 17.93
N LEU A 139 -5.61 -13.23 16.75
CA LEU A 139 -5.58 -12.55 15.46
C LEU A 139 -6.98 -12.30 14.88
N THR A 140 -8.02 -12.96 15.42
CA THR A 140 -9.41 -12.86 14.94
C THR A 140 -9.88 -11.42 14.66
N PRO A 141 -9.65 -10.42 15.55
CA PRO A 141 -10.12 -9.05 15.29
C PRO A 141 -9.49 -8.40 14.05
N VAL A 142 -8.28 -8.81 13.69
CA VAL A 142 -7.55 -8.28 12.52
C VAL A 142 -8.02 -8.98 11.23
N MET A 143 -8.43 -10.25 11.32
CA MET A 143 -8.90 -11.02 10.18
C MET A 143 -10.23 -10.50 9.60
N SER A 144 -11.04 -9.84 10.44
CA SER A 144 -12.34 -9.28 10.06
C SER A 144 -12.27 -7.86 9.50
N LEU A 145 -11.07 -7.29 9.34
CA LEU A 145 -10.91 -5.96 8.75
C LEU A 145 -11.25 -6.00 7.26
N ASP A 146 -11.97 -4.98 6.81
CA ASP A 146 -12.29 -4.81 5.40
C ASP A 146 -11.06 -4.37 4.61
N SER A 147 -10.86 -4.97 3.43
CA SER A 147 -9.86 -4.58 2.46
C SER A 147 -10.55 -4.37 1.11
N PRO A 148 -10.86 -3.12 0.73
CA PRO A 148 -11.49 -2.87 -0.56
C PRO A 148 -10.55 -3.32 -1.69
N PRO A 149 -11.05 -4.07 -2.69
CA PRO A 149 -10.25 -4.47 -3.85
C PRO A 149 -9.92 -3.24 -4.69
N VAL A 150 -8.76 -3.23 -5.34
CA VAL A 150 -8.36 -2.17 -6.27
C VAL A 150 -7.72 -2.82 -7.48
N THR A 151 -8.19 -2.44 -8.66
CA THR A 151 -7.63 -2.85 -9.93
C THR A 151 -6.78 -1.73 -10.52
N SER A 152 -5.57 -2.08 -10.94
CA SER A 152 -4.65 -1.17 -11.63
C SER A 152 -4.57 -1.56 -13.10
N LEU A 153 -5.07 -0.69 -13.97
CA LEU A 153 -5.06 -0.85 -15.42
C LEU A 153 -4.03 0.10 -16.03
N VAL A 154 -3.05 -0.46 -16.73
CA VAL A 154 -1.99 0.31 -17.41
C VAL A 154 -2.33 0.40 -18.89
N LEU A 155 -2.50 1.61 -19.40
CA LEU A 155 -2.84 1.90 -20.78
C LEU A 155 -1.72 2.69 -21.46
N GLY A 156 -1.37 2.28 -22.68
CA GLY A 156 -0.42 2.98 -23.53
C GLY A 156 -1.13 3.66 -24.69
N PHE A 157 -0.78 4.91 -24.97
CA PHE A 157 -1.31 5.67 -26.11
C PHE A 157 -0.17 6.31 -26.88
N LYS A 158 -0.37 6.59 -28.17
CA LYS A 158 0.51 7.51 -28.87
C LYS A 158 0.29 8.91 -28.33
N LYS A 159 1.36 9.69 -28.24
CA LYS A 159 1.29 11.06 -27.72
C LYS A 159 0.44 11.97 -28.62
N GLU A 160 0.44 11.74 -29.93
CA GLU A 160 -0.36 12.49 -30.90
C GLU A 160 -1.88 12.29 -30.75
N ASP A 161 -2.30 11.16 -30.16
CA ASP A 161 -3.72 10.85 -29.92
C ASP A 161 -4.28 11.56 -28.66
N ILE A 162 -3.41 12.22 -27.88
CA ILE A 162 -3.81 12.94 -26.65
C ILE A 162 -4.00 14.42 -26.96
N THR A 163 -5.22 14.91 -26.80
CA THR A 163 -5.63 16.26 -27.18
C THR A 163 -5.29 17.35 -26.15
N HIS A 164 -4.77 16.97 -24.99
CA HIS A 164 -4.43 17.89 -23.90
C HIS A 164 -3.04 17.57 -23.31
N PRO A 165 -2.36 18.53 -22.67
CA PRO A 165 -1.11 18.25 -21.99
C PRO A 165 -1.31 17.26 -20.83
N LEU A 166 -0.29 16.44 -20.59
CA LEU A 166 -0.15 15.55 -19.42
C LEU A 166 0.95 16.11 -18.51
N ASP A 167 0.81 17.35 -18.06
CA ASP A 167 1.82 18.13 -17.33
C ASP A 167 1.62 18.10 -15.80
N GLY A 168 1.15 16.97 -15.27
CA GLY A 168 0.89 16.76 -13.85
C GLY A 168 1.20 15.35 -13.36
N PHE A 169 0.97 15.11 -12.07
CA PHE A 169 1.03 13.79 -11.46
C PHE A 169 -0.05 12.84 -12.02
N GLY A 170 -1.22 13.41 -12.30
CA GLY A 170 -2.40 12.66 -12.68
C GLY A 170 -3.66 13.43 -12.33
N MET A 171 -4.78 12.72 -12.33
CA MET A 171 -6.09 13.23 -11.96
C MET A 171 -6.75 12.31 -10.93
N LEU A 172 -7.52 12.91 -10.04
CA LEU A 172 -8.42 12.21 -9.12
C LEU A 172 -9.84 12.53 -9.54
N ILE A 173 -10.72 11.54 -9.44
CA ILE A 173 -12.10 11.68 -9.87
C ILE A 173 -12.97 11.78 -8.63
N LYS A 174 -13.88 12.76 -8.62
CA LYS A 174 -14.84 12.90 -7.52
C LYS A 174 -15.88 11.81 -7.62
N GLN A 175 -16.31 11.28 -6.48
CA GLN A 175 -17.41 10.30 -6.43
C GLN A 175 -18.69 10.80 -7.12
N SER A 176 -18.97 12.10 -7.05
CA SER A 176 -20.14 12.72 -7.70
C SER A 176 -20.10 12.68 -9.24
N GLU A 177 -18.96 12.37 -9.85
CA GLU A 177 -18.81 12.31 -11.31
C GLU A 177 -19.22 10.96 -11.91
N ASN A 178 -19.72 10.02 -11.08
CA ASN A 178 -20.25 8.72 -11.48
C ASN A 178 -19.33 7.95 -12.45
N SER A 179 -18.03 7.96 -12.15
CA SER A 179 -17.01 7.28 -12.94
C SER A 179 -16.60 5.97 -12.28
N ARG A 180 -16.29 4.96 -13.10
CA ARG A 180 -15.72 3.69 -12.63
C ARG A 180 -14.25 3.82 -12.19
N LEU A 181 -13.61 4.94 -12.54
CA LEU A 181 -12.22 5.22 -12.20
C LEU A 181 -12.16 6.01 -10.89
N LEU A 182 -11.24 5.62 -10.00
CA LEU A 182 -10.86 6.38 -8.82
C LEU A 182 -9.94 7.55 -9.18
N GLY A 183 -9.10 7.35 -10.19
CA GLY A 183 -8.13 8.31 -10.66
C GLY A 183 -7.20 7.71 -11.70
N VAL A 184 -6.38 8.57 -12.30
CA VAL A 184 -5.42 8.21 -13.34
C VAL A 184 -4.09 8.85 -13.04
N LEU A 185 -3.02 8.07 -13.03
CA LEU A 185 -1.65 8.56 -12.94
C LEU A 185 -1.08 8.79 -14.33
N PHE A 186 -0.39 9.91 -14.53
CA PHE A 186 0.32 10.21 -15.77
C PHE A 186 1.75 9.66 -15.68
N SER A 187 1.85 8.33 -15.64
CA SER A 187 3.07 7.59 -15.26
C SER A 187 4.33 8.00 -16.02
N SER A 188 4.22 8.23 -17.34
CA SER A 188 5.33 8.66 -18.19
C SER A 188 5.69 10.14 -18.06
N SER A 189 4.80 10.96 -17.52
CA SER A 189 5.07 12.38 -17.23
C SER A 189 5.80 12.57 -15.91
N MET A 190 5.56 11.66 -14.96
CA MET A 190 6.21 11.68 -13.65
C MET A 190 7.62 11.13 -13.66
N PHE A 191 7.87 10.10 -14.49
CA PHE A 191 9.14 9.40 -14.53
C PHE A 191 9.53 9.05 -15.96
N ASP A 192 10.74 9.47 -16.35
CA ASP A 192 11.32 9.13 -17.64
C ASP A 192 11.46 7.61 -17.83
N GLY A 193 11.36 7.16 -19.08
CA GLY A 193 11.53 5.75 -19.44
C GLY A 193 10.35 4.84 -19.06
N ARG A 194 9.17 5.42 -18.77
CA ARG A 194 7.94 4.65 -18.49
C ARG A 194 7.00 4.50 -19.68
N ALA A 195 7.37 5.06 -20.83
CA ALA A 195 6.76 4.79 -22.12
C ALA A 195 7.85 4.81 -23.20
N PRO A 196 7.67 4.11 -24.34
CA PRO A 196 8.48 4.31 -25.53
C PRO A 196 8.44 5.76 -26.03
N GLU A 197 9.42 6.14 -26.86
CA GLU A 197 9.40 7.44 -27.52
C GLU A 197 8.11 7.63 -28.33
N GLY A 198 7.57 8.85 -28.32
CA GLY A 198 6.30 9.19 -28.98
C GLY A 198 5.06 8.61 -28.31
N HIS A 199 5.18 7.93 -27.17
CA HIS A 199 4.06 7.32 -26.44
C HIS A 199 3.93 7.86 -25.02
N VAL A 200 2.77 7.63 -24.42
CA VAL A 200 2.48 7.94 -23.02
C VAL A 200 1.86 6.73 -22.33
N THR A 201 2.03 6.66 -21.01
CA THR A 201 1.43 5.61 -20.19
C THR A 201 0.59 6.21 -19.08
N LEU A 202 -0.65 5.74 -19.00
CA LEU A 202 -1.63 6.11 -18.00
C LEU A 202 -1.91 4.91 -17.10
N THR A 203 -1.90 5.10 -15.78
CA THR A 203 -2.28 4.06 -14.83
C THR A 203 -3.63 4.43 -14.20
N CYS A 204 -4.67 3.77 -14.67
CA CYS A 204 -6.04 3.93 -14.20
C CYS A 204 -6.26 3.05 -12.98
N MET A 205 -6.76 3.64 -11.90
CA MET A 205 -7.15 2.92 -10.69
C MET A 205 -8.67 2.77 -10.66
N MET A 206 -9.15 1.57 -10.39
CA MET A 206 -10.56 1.19 -10.32
C MET A 206 -10.83 0.42 -9.03
N GLY A 207 -12.09 0.31 -8.66
CA GLY A 207 -12.50 -0.46 -7.48
C GLY A 207 -12.72 0.42 -6.26
N GLY A 208 -12.06 0.05 -5.17
CA GLY A 208 -12.20 0.69 -3.87
C GLY A 208 -13.52 0.35 -3.20
N THR A 209 -13.85 1.09 -2.14
CA THR A 209 -15.15 0.95 -1.46
C THR A 209 -16.33 1.48 -2.28
N ILE A 210 -16.06 2.24 -3.34
CA ILE A 210 -17.09 2.87 -4.18
C ILE A 210 -17.64 1.87 -5.20
N HIS A 211 -16.74 1.10 -5.83
CA HIS A 211 -17.07 0.14 -6.89
C HIS A 211 -16.34 -1.20 -6.68
N PRO A 212 -16.55 -1.90 -5.55
CA PRO A 212 -15.77 -3.10 -5.17
C PRO A 212 -15.87 -4.28 -6.16
N GLU A 213 -16.79 -4.23 -7.11
CA GLU A 213 -16.95 -5.20 -8.18
C GLU A 213 -15.90 -5.11 -9.32
N TYR A 214 -15.10 -4.04 -9.36
CA TYR A 214 -14.03 -3.81 -10.35
C TYR A 214 -12.63 -3.91 -9.74
#